data_AF-A0A7X7PV62-F1
#
_entry.id   AF-A0A7X7PV62-F1
#
_cell.length_a   1.000
_cell.length_b   1.000
_cell.length_c   1.000
_cell.angle_alpha   90.00
_cell.angle_beta   90.00
_cell.angle_gamma   90.00
#
_symmetry.space_group_name_H-M   'P 1'
#
loop_
_entity.id
_entity.type
_entity.pdbx_description
1 polymer ?
#
loop_
_entity_poly.entity_id
_entity_poly.type
_entity_poly.pdbx_seq_one_letter_code
_entity_poly.pdbx_strand_id
1 'polypeptide(L)'
;LVNFFMNTRERTELRPRITTGYGYYGYRYGLYSAWPLYEEDRTVTYKVGTINVDIVDAEKKQLIWEGVAEGRMTKEALANPKVTINGVVTELMRQYPGKPDM
;
A
#
# COMPACT_ATOMS: atom_id res chain seq x y z
N LEU A 1 2.12 28.05 4.76
CA LEU A 1 0.85 27.48 4.25
C LEU A 1 0.95 25.96 4.35
N VAL A 2 -0.15 25.28 4.71
CA VAL A 2 -0.19 23.81 4.75
C VAL A 2 -1.27 23.33 3.79
N ASN A 3 -0.92 22.40 2.92
CA ASN A 3 -1.84 21.74 2.00
C ASN A 3 -2.04 20.27 2.42
N PHE A 4 -3.25 19.76 2.20
CA PHE A 4 -3.60 18.39 2.52
C PHE A 4 -4.34 17.74 1.35
N PHE A 5 -3.85 16.59 0.90
CA PHE A 5 -4.47 15.85 -0.18
C PHE A 5 -4.59 14.36 0.18
N MET A 6 -5.79 13.80 0.00
CA MET A 6 -6.05 12.38 0.20
C MET A 6 -6.70 11.78 -1.03
N ASN A 7 -6.25 10.60 -1.42
CA ASN A 7 -6.78 9.86 -2.56
C ASN A 7 -6.94 8.38 -2.22
N THR A 8 -7.88 7.71 -2.85
CA THR A 8 -8.11 6.27 -2.70
C THR A 8 -8.23 5.63 -4.07
N ARG A 9 -7.52 4.51 -4.29
CA ARG A 9 -7.55 3.77 -5.56
C ARG A 9 -7.72 2.28 -5.30
N GLU A 10 -8.46 1.59 -6.16
CA GLU A 10 -8.52 0.13 -6.17
C GLU A 10 -7.31 -0.42 -6.92
N ARG A 11 -6.62 -1.41 -6.33
CA ARG A 11 -5.53 -2.16 -6.95
C ARG A 11 -5.92 -3.62 -7.04
N THR A 12 -5.71 -4.21 -8.20
CA THR A 12 -5.91 -5.64 -8.46
C THR A 12 -4.55 -6.26 -8.73
N GLU A 13 -4.18 -7.28 -7.96
CA GLU A 13 -2.94 -8.03 -8.12
C GLU A 13 -3.25 -9.48 -8.50
N LEU A 14 -2.51 -10.01 -9.47
CA LEU A 14 -2.48 -11.43 -9.76
C LEU A 14 -1.44 -12.10 -8.86
N ARG A 15 -1.86 -13.10 -8.10
CA ARG A 15 -0.98 -13.89 -7.24
C ARG A 15 -0.93 -15.32 -7.80
N PRO A 16 0.18 -15.73 -8.45
CA PRO A 16 0.29 -17.08 -8.97
C PRO A 16 0.36 -18.07 -7.81
N ARG A 17 -0.43 -19.15 -7.90
CA ARG A 17 -0.35 -20.25 -6.93
C ARG A 17 0.72 -21.23 -7.42
N ILE A 18 1.94 -21.08 -6.92
CA ILE A 18 3.02 -22.05 -7.21
C ILE A 18 2.81 -23.26 -6.29
N THR A 19 2.07 -24.24 -6.78
CA THR A 19 2.07 -25.60 -6.23
C THR A 19 3.27 -26.36 -6.80
N THR A 20 4.46 -26.14 -6.24
CA THR A 20 5.51 -27.17 -6.36
C THR A 20 5.20 -28.19 -5.27
N GLY A 21 4.82 -29.41 -5.65
CA GLY A 21 4.53 -30.49 -4.71
C GLY A 21 5.73 -30.77 -3.81
N TYR A 22 5.80 -30.08 -2.67
CA TYR A 22 6.87 -30.21 -1.69
C TYR A 22 6.55 -31.39 -0.77
N GLY A 23 7.13 -32.53 -1.10
CA GLY A 23 7.05 -33.75 -0.31
C GLY A 23 7.64 -34.96 -1.06
N TYR A 24 8.06 -35.97 -0.30
CA TYR A 24 8.65 -37.24 -0.78
C TYR A 24 7.81 -37.97 -1.87
N TYR A 25 6.55 -37.59 -2.04
CA TYR A 25 5.59 -38.13 -3.02
C TYR A 25 5.24 -37.17 -4.18
N GLY A 26 5.93 -36.04 -4.32
CA GLY A 26 5.67 -35.05 -5.39
C GLY A 26 5.79 -35.59 -6.81
N TYR A 27 6.57 -36.67 -7.00
CA TYR A 27 6.75 -37.34 -8.29
C TYR A 27 5.50 -38.05 -8.83
N ARG A 28 4.48 -38.30 -8.00
CA ARG A 28 3.25 -39.01 -8.41
C ARG A 28 2.14 -38.06 -8.87
N TYR A 29 2.16 -36.81 -8.44
CA TYR A 29 1.11 -35.84 -8.75
C TYR A 29 1.15 -35.32 -10.19
N GLY A 30 2.31 -35.40 -10.86
CA GLY A 30 2.47 -34.99 -12.26
C GLY A 30 2.03 -36.02 -13.30
N LEU A 31 1.74 -37.27 -12.92
CA LEU A 31 1.45 -38.37 -13.86
C LEU A 31 -0.04 -38.53 -14.21
N TYR A 32 -0.94 -37.96 -13.41
CA TYR A 32 -2.41 -38.13 -13.59
C TYR A 32 -3.15 -36.82 -13.87
N SER A 33 -2.45 -35.68 -13.94
CA SER A 33 -3.06 -34.41 -14.32
C SER A 33 -2.47 -33.97 -15.65
N ALA A 34 -3.34 -33.63 -16.61
CA ALA A 34 -2.93 -33.25 -17.96
C ALA A 34 -2.16 -31.91 -17.99
N TRP A 35 -2.26 -31.10 -16.93
CA TRP A 35 -1.71 -29.74 -16.86
C TRP A 35 -1.36 -29.34 -15.41
N PRO A 36 -0.40 -30.01 -14.72
CA PRO A 36 -0.12 -29.80 -13.29
C PRO A 36 0.40 -28.41 -12.92
N LEU A 37 0.70 -27.58 -13.93
CA LEU A 37 1.27 -26.23 -13.77
C LEU A 37 0.25 -25.12 -14.02
N TYR A 38 -1.00 -25.45 -14.35
CA TYR A 38 -2.07 -24.48 -14.55
C TYR A 38 -3.06 -24.57 -13.38
N GLU A 39 -2.65 -24.13 -12.19
CA GLU A 39 -3.61 -23.71 -11.18
C GLU A 39 -4.04 -22.27 -11.47
N GLU A 40 -5.34 -21.98 -11.27
CA GLU A 40 -5.91 -20.67 -11.53
C GLU A 40 -5.20 -19.56 -10.73
N ASP A 41 -4.77 -18.51 -11.44
CA ASP A 41 -4.20 -17.31 -10.82
C ASP A 41 -5.21 -16.70 -9.86
N ARG A 42 -4.79 -16.46 -8.61
CA ARG A 42 -5.67 -15.80 -7.63
C ARG A 42 -5.60 -14.29 -7.82
N THR A 43 -6.66 -13.72 -8.38
CA THR A 43 -6.87 -12.28 -8.43
C THR A 43 -7.25 -11.74 -7.05
N VAL A 44 -6.49 -10.77 -6.53
CA VAL A 44 -6.79 -10.09 -5.26
C VAL A 44 -6.97 -8.60 -5.50
N THR A 45 -8.19 -8.11 -5.27
CA THR A 45 -8.52 -6.68 -5.34
C THR A 45 -8.59 -6.07 -3.95
N TYR A 46 -7.92 -4.93 -3.75
CA TYR A 46 -7.91 -4.21 -2.47
C TYR A 46 -7.82 -2.69 -2.69
N LYS A 47 -8.27 -1.91 -1.71
CA LYS A 47 -8.19 -0.43 -1.75
C LYS A 47 -6.88 0.05 -1.13
N VAL A 48 -6.26 1.03 -1.77
CA VAL A 48 -5.08 1.74 -1.30
C VAL A 48 -5.43 3.20 -1.10
N GLY A 49 -5.15 3.71 0.09
CA GLY A 49 -5.25 5.13 0.41
C GLY A 49 -3.87 5.77 0.39
N THR A 50 -3.79 7.00 -0.14
CA THR A 50 -2.59 7.83 -0.14
C THR A 50 -2.94 9.17 0.50
N ILE A 51 -2.11 9.63 1.41
CA ILE A 51 -2.21 10.94 2.08
C ILE A 51 -0.91 11.70 1.80
N ASN A 52 -1.04 12.96 1.38
CA ASN A 52 0.06 13.89 1.15
C ASN A 52 -0.17 15.14 1.99
N VAL A 53 0.90 15.62 2.62
CA VAL A 53 0.93 16.86 3.41
C VAL A 53 2.07 17.72 2.90
N ASP A 54 1.74 18.93 2.44
CA ASP A 54 2.73 19.86 1.88
C ASP A 54 2.82 21.09 2.78
N ILE A 55 4.04 21.51 3.08
CA ILE A 55 4.30 22.75 3.80
C ILE A 55 5.01 23.69 2.85
N VAL A 56 4.41 24.87 2.68
CA VAL A 56 4.80 25.87 1.69
C VAL A 56 5.14 27.18 2.40
N ASP A 57 6.31 27.76 2.09
CA ASP A 57 6.64 29.15 2.42
C ASP A 57 5.73 30.05 1.57
N ALA A 58 4.83 30.79 2.23
CA ALA A 58 3.81 31.58 1.55
C ALA A 58 4.38 32.86 0.92
N GLU A 59 5.47 33.41 1.47
CA GLU A 59 6.12 34.61 0.95
C GLU A 59 6.89 34.28 -0.31
N LYS A 60 7.64 33.17 -0.27
CA LYS A 60 8.46 32.70 -1.40
C LYS A 60 7.69 31.83 -2.40
N LYS A 61 6.45 31.43 -2.06
CA LYS A 61 5.63 30.47 -2.82
C LYS A 61 6.38 29.18 -3.13
N GLN A 62 7.13 28.67 -2.15
CA GLN A 62 8.04 27.55 -2.33
C GLN A 62 7.63 26.39 -1.41
N LEU A 63 7.57 25.17 -1.96
CA LEU A 63 7.46 23.95 -1.17
C LEU A 63 8.72 23.78 -0.33
N ILE A 64 8.56 23.67 1.00
CA ILE A 64 9.67 23.50 1.93
C ILE A 64 9.74 22.10 2.53
N TRP A 65 8.64 21.35 2.49
CA TRP A 65 8.59 19.96 2.95
C TRP A 65 7.35 19.26 2.40
N GLU A 66 7.49 17.96 2.12
CA GLU A 66 6.42 17.07 1.68
C GLU A 66 6.48 15.77 2.50
N GLY A 67 5.33 15.34 3.00
CA GLY A 67 5.16 14.05 3.69
C GLY A 67 4.11 13.20 2.99
N VAL A 68 4.48 11.98 2.60
CA VAL A 68 3.59 11.05 1.89
C VAL A 68 3.46 9.73 2.65
N ALA A 69 2.22 9.29 2.85
CA ALA A 69 1.91 7.97 3.37
C ALA A 69 0.96 7.22 2.43
N GLU A 70 1.32 5.99 2.06
CA GLU A 70 0.47 5.09 1.28
C GLU A 70 0.23 3.79 2.07
N GLY A 71 -1.01 3.30 2.07
CA GLY A 71 -1.35 2.08 2.79
C GLY A 71 -2.61 1.39 2.27
N ARG A 72 -2.70 0.09 2.50
CA ARG A 72 -3.93 -0.67 2.25
C ARG A 72 -5.02 -0.24 3.22
N MET A 73 -6.22 0.00 2.73
CA MET A 73 -7.37 0.35 3.57
C MET A 73 -7.98 -0.92 4.16
N THR A 74 -7.92 -1.05 5.49
CA THR A 74 -8.60 -2.12 6.22
C THR A 74 -10.05 -1.73 6.53
N LYS A 75 -10.87 -2.70 6.97
CA LYS A 75 -12.26 -2.43 7.35
C LYS A 75 -12.34 -1.50 8.56
N GLU A 76 -11.39 -1.64 9.49
CA GLU A 76 -11.27 -0.83 10.69
C GLU A 76 -10.94 0.63 10.35
N ALA A 77 -10.03 0.83 9.39
CA ALA A 77 -9.69 2.16 8.89
C ALA A 77 -10.90 2.86 8.23
N LEU A 78 -11.72 2.11 7.51
CA LEU A 78 -12.97 2.60 6.91
C LEU A 78 -14.07 2.86 7.93
N ALA A 79 -14.10 2.12 9.04
CA ALA A 79 -15.05 2.35 10.12
C ALA A 79 -14.77 3.65 10.89
N ASN A 80 -13.49 4.00 11.05
CA ASN A 80 -13.06 5.21 11.77
C ASN A 80 -12.05 6.04 10.95
N PRO A 81 -12.49 6.67 9.84
CA PRO A 81 -11.59 7.34 8.90
C PRO A 81 -10.90 8.55 9.54
N LYS A 82 -11.61 9.33 10.37
CA LYS A 82 -11.03 10.51 11.05
C LYS A 82 -9.86 10.13 11.96
N VAL A 83 -10.03 9.09 12.78
CA VAL A 83 -8.99 8.62 13.71
C VAL A 83 -7.78 8.12 12.92
N THR A 84 -8.03 7.34 11.87
CA THR A 84 -6.96 6.81 11.00
C THR A 84 -6.18 7.93 10.32
N ILE A 85 -6.87 8.88 9.67
CA ILE A 85 -6.24 10.02 9.00
C ILE A 85 -5.44 10.86 9.99
N ASN A 86 -6.01 11.19 11.15
CA ASN A 86 -5.32 11.96 12.18
C ASN A 86 -4.06 11.25 12.67
N GLY A 87 -4.11 9.93 12.85
CA GLY A 87 -2.95 9.12 13.25
C GLY A 87 -1.85 9.15 12.20
N VAL A 88 -2.20 8.95 10.92
CA VAL A 88 -1.24 8.98 9.82
C VAL A 88 -0.60 10.37 9.66
N VAL A 89 -1.41 11.43 9.69
CA VAL A 89 -0.91 12.81 9.61
C VAL A 89 -0.01 13.13 10.80
N THR A 90 -0.38 12.69 12.00
CA THR A 90 0.47 12.86 13.20
C THR A 90 1.83 12.23 13.00
N GLU A 91 1.88 11.00 12.48
CA GLU A 91 3.14 10.30 12.25
C GLU A 91 3.97 10.93 11.12
N LEU A 92 3.34 11.40 10.04
CA LEU A 92 4.02 12.19 9.00
C LEU A 92 4.62 13.47 9.58
N MET A 93 3.85 14.22 10.36
CA MET A 93 4.28 15.50 10.93
C MET A 93 5.38 15.35 11.98
N ARG A 94 5.55 14.18 12.61
CA ARG A 94 6.71 13.90 13.48
C ARG A 94 8.04 13.92 12.72
N GLN A 95 8.01 13.74 11.40
CA GLN A 95 9.19 13.78 10.55
C GLN A 95 9.49 15.20 10.04
N TYR A 96 8.59 16.18 10.22
CA TYR A 96 8.84 17.57 9.87
C TYR A 96 9.70 18.30 10.93
N PRO A 97 10.61 19.21 10.55
CA PRO A 97 11.05 19.53 9.17
C PRO A 97 12.02 18.52 8.57
N GLY A 98 12.38 17.49 9.32
CA GLY A 98 13.45 16.55 8.97
C GLY A 98 14.82 17.15 9.29
N LYS A 99 15.87 16.37 9.11
CA LYS A 99 17.22 16.95 8.98
C LYS A 99 17.33 17.49 7.55
N PRO A 100 17.91 18.68 7.33
CA PRO A 100 18.26 19.08 5.98
C PRO A 100 19.16 18.00 5.38
N ASP A 101 18.89 17.58 4.14
CA ASP A 101 19.84 16.81 3.36
C ASP A 101 21.14 17.63 3.33
N MET A 102 22.17 17.15 4.02
CA MET A 102 23.51 17.77 4.08
C MET A 102 24.31 17.45 2.82
#